data_AF-A0AAD9X3C9-F1
#
_entry.id   AF-A0AAD9X3C9-F1
#
_cell.length_a   1.000
_cell.length_b   1.000
_cell.length_c   1.000
_cell.angle_alpha   90.00
_cell.angle_beta   90.00
_cell.angle_gamma   90.00
#
_symmetry.space_group_name_H-M   'P 1'
#
loop_
_entity.id
_entity.type
_entity.pdbx_description
1 polymer ?
#
loop_
_entity_poly.entity_id
_entity_poly.type
_entity_poly.pdbx_seq_one_letter_code
_entity_poly.pdbx_strand_id
1 'polypeptide(L)'
;MMSGFVQNGHFNEAIELLRQMEAAGLKPDAVILSSHVDAYSNLGVLLWGKVIHGYLIPKHLYKDDNMLLKASILNMYIRCGNISFARECFNRMLVRDIVTWTSMIGLCDPWTWL
;
A
#
# COMPACT_ATOMS: atom_id res chain seq x y z
N MET A 1 -4.25 -0.18 17.39
CA MET A 1 -3.69 1.06 17.98
C MET A 1 -2.98 1.97 16.97
N MET A 2 -2.80 1.57 15.70
CA MET A 2 -2.43 2.48 14.60
C MET A 2 -3.64 3.13 13.90
N SER A 3 -4.86 2.57 14.08
CA SER A 3 -6.09 3.07 13.48
C SER A 3 -6.52 4.46 13.95
N GLY A 4 -6.04 4.92 15.12
CA GLY A 4 -6.34 6.27 15.65
C GLY A 4 -5.47 7.39 15.07
N PHE A 5 -4.25 7.09 14.60
CA PHE A 5 -3.32 8.10 14.06
C PHE A 5 -3.69 8.57 12.65
N VAL A 6 -4.42 7.75 11.91
CA VAL A 6 -4.73 7.95 10.49
C VAL A 6 -5.74 9.08 10.27
N GLN A 7 -6.54 9.45 11.27
CA GLN A 7 -7.64 10.41 11.10
C GLN A 7 -7.21 11.90 11.17
N ASN A 8 -5.99 12.24 11.62
CA ASN A 8 -5.64 13.61 12.00
C ASN A 8 -4.40 14.25 11.32
N GLY A 9 -3.96 13.75 10.15
CA GLY A 9 -2.86 14.42 9.41
C GLY A 9 -1.44 14.01 9.87
N HIS A 10 -1.31 12.91 10.60
CA HIS A 10 -0.04 12.33 11.06
C HIS A 10 0.72 11.54 9.96
N PHE A 11 0.42 11.77 8.68
CA PHE A 11 1.15 11.17 7.54
C PHE A 11 2.65 11.47 7.63
N ASN A 12 2.98 12.72 7.96
CA ASN A 12 4.37 13.14 8.15
C ASN A 12 5.03 12.36 9.28
N GLU A 13 4.31 12.07 10.37
CA GLU A 13 4.88 11.32 11.50
C GLU A 13 5.15 9.87 11.16
N ALA A 14 4.29 9.25 10.35
CA ALA A 14 4.48 7.87 9.94
C ALA A 14 5.61 7.72 8.91
N ILE A 15 5.78 8.67 7.99
CA ILE A 15 7.00 8.75 7.17
C ILE A 15 8.23 9.06 8.03
N GLU A 16 8.11 9.94 9.02
CA GLU A 16 9.20 10.29 9.91
C GLU A 16 9.62 9.11 10.79
N LEU A 17 8.66 8.28 11.23
CA LEU A 17 8.92 7.01 11.91
C LEU A 17 9.70 6.04 11.02
N LEU A 18 9.33 5.91 9.74
CA LEU A 18 10.10 5.11 8.78
C LEU A 18 11.54 5.66 8.63
N ARG A 19 11.71 6.97 8.58
CA ARG A 19 13.03 7.62 8.53
C ARG A 19 13.84 7.41 9.79
N GLN A 20 13.22 7.52 10.97
CA GLN A 20 13.87 7.31 12.26
C GLN A 20 14.31 5.86 12.43
N MET A 21 13.48 4.88 12.02
CA MET A 21 13.86 3.48 11.98
C MET A 21 15.11 3.27 11.12
N GLU A 22 15.14 3.85 9.92
CA GLU A 22 16.30 3.76 9.04
C GLU A 22 17.54 4.45 9.61
N ALA A 23 17.38 5.64 10.22
CA ALA A 23 18.47 6.35 10.89
C ALA A 23 19.05 5.55 12.07
N ALA A 24 18.22 4.74 12.73
CA ALA A 24 18.62 3.79 13.75
C ALA A 24 19.22 2.47 13.19
N GLY A 25 19.35 2.34 11.86
CA GLY A 25 19.87 1.14 11.20
C GLY A 25 18.85 -0.01 11.11
N LEU A 26 17.58 0.24 11.45
CA LEU A 26 16.50 -0.73 11.36
C LEU A 26 15.85 -0.67 9.98
N LYS A 27 15.64 -1.83 9.37
CA LYS A 27 14.94 -1.93 8.09
C LYS A 27 13.44 -2.13 8.33
N PRO A 28 12.56 -1.27 7.81
CA PRO A 28 11.12 -1.50 7.89
C PRO A 28 10.76 -2.83 7.21
N ASP A 29 10.04 -3.68 7.93
CA ASP A 29 9.57 -4.96 7.38
C ASP A 29 8.29 -4.76 6.53
N ALA A 30 7.91 -5.81 5.79
CA ALA A 30 6.75 -5.77 4.91
C ALA A 30 5.43 -5.55 5.68
N VAL A 31 5.35 -5.93 6.96
CA VAL A 31 4.15 -5.78 7.79
C VAL A 31 3.95 -4.32 8.17
N ILE A 32 5.01 -3.64 8.63
CA ILE A 32 4.99 -2.22 8.96
C ILE A 32 4.65 -1.40 7.70
N LEU A 33 5.29 -1.71 6.57
CA LEU A 33 5.04 -1.01 5.31
C LEU A 33 3.61 -1.23 4.79
N SER A 34 3.07 -2.44 4.89
CA SER A 34 1.69 -2.74 4.47
C SER A 34 0.67 -2.03 5.36
N SER A 35 0.89 -2.05 6.68
CA SER A 35 0.01 -1.33 7.62
C SER A 35 -0.02 0.18 7.36
N HIS A 36 1.13 0.76 6.96
CA HIS A 36 1.20 2.14 6.52
C HIS A 36 0.37 2.34 5.24
N VAL A 37 0.59 1.55 4.19
CA VAL A 37 -0.15 1.65 2.94
C VAL A 37 -1.67 1.52 3.17
N ASP A 38 -2.11 0.56 3.98
CA ASP A 38 -3.53 0.36 4.30
C ASP A 38 -4.16 1.53 5.04
N ALA A 39 -3.43 2.13 5.99
CA ALA A 39 -3.86 3.35 6.69
C ALA A 39 -4.20 4.47 5.69
N TYR A 40 -3.34 4.74 4.71
CA TYR A 40 -3.59 5.80 3.73
C TYR A 40 -4.63 5.42 2.69
N SER A 41 -4.72 4.14 2.35
CA SER A 41 -5.76 3.61 1.49
C SER A 41 -7.15 3.85 2.06
N ASN A 42 -7.30 3.82 3.40
CA ASN A 42 -8.55 4.13 4.08
C ASN A 42 -9.00 5.59 3.94
N LEU A 43 -8.07 6.50 3.66
CA LEU A 43 -8.38 7.91 3.43
C LEU A 43 -8.76 8.20 1.96
N GLY A 44 -8.57 7.24 1.05
CA GLY A 44 -8.89 7.40 -0.38
C GLY A 44 -8.03 8.43 -1.12
N VAL A 45 -6.96 8.93 -0.50
CA VAL A 45 -6.15 10.02 -1.05
C VAL A 45 -4.99 9.45 -1.86
N LEU A 46 -5.14 9.46 -3.20
CA LEU A 46 -4.16 8.91 -4.15
C LEU A 46 -2.75 9.51 -4.03
N LEU A 47 -2.66 10.80 -3.67
CA LEU A 47 -1.37 11.51 -3.53
C LEU A 47 -0.45 10.77 -2.56
N TRP A 48 -0.97 10.38 -1.40
CA TRP A 48 -0.19 9.74 -0.34
C TRP A 48 0.20 8.31 -0.69
N GLY A 49 -0.70 7.59 -1.33
CA GLY A 49 -0.41 6.27 -1.90
C GLY A 49 0.76 6.30 -2.88
N LYS A 50 0.82 7.32 -3.75
CA LYS A 50 1.95 7.52 -4.68
C LYS A 50 3.26 7.88 -3.96
N VAL A 51 3.22 8.70 -2.92
CA VAL A 51 4.42 9.05 -2.14
C VAL A 51 5.05 7.80 -1.54
N ILE A 52 4.26 6.93 -0.92
CA ILE A 52 4.78 5.70 -0.32
C ILE A 52 5.21 4.71 -1.38
N HIS A 53 4.43 4.53 -2.45
CA HIS A 53 4.87 3.66 -3.54
C HIS A 53 6.22 4.13 -4.14
N GLY A 54 6.39 5.45 -4.29
CA GLY A 54 7.64 6.08 -4.70
C GLY A 54 8.79 5.91 -3.69
N TYR A 55 8.48 5.84 -2.38
CA TYR A 55 9.47 5.52 -1.35
C TYR A 55 9.97 4.07 -1.44
N LEU A 56 9.09 3.12 -1.80
CA LEU A 56 9.39 1.69 -1.84
C LEU A 56 10.25 1.27 -3.04
N ILE A 57 10.12 1.94 -4.19
CA ILE A 57 10.77 1.57 -5.45
C ILE A 57 12.31 1.68 -5.36
N PRO A 58 12.90 2.84 -5.01
CA PRO A 58 14.36 3.01 -4.95
C PRO A 58 15.02 2.13 -3.89
N LYS A 59 14.28 1.77 -2.85
CA LYS A 59 14.77 0.95 -1.73
C LYS A 59 14.70 -0.55 -1.99
N HIS A 60 14.22 -0.95 -3.18
CA HIS A 60 13.98 -2.35 -3.55
C HIS A 60 13.17 -3.09 -2.46
N LEU A 61 12.20 -2.42 -1.85
CA LEU A 61 11.27 -3.04 -0.90
C LEU A 61 10.07 -3.64 -1.63
N TYR A 62 9.74 -3.09 -2.81
CA TYR A 62 8.79 -3.65 -3.76
C TYR A 62 9.41 -4.79 -4.60
N LYS A 63 10.01 -5.78 -3.93
CA LYS A 63 10.57 -6.97 -4.57
C LYS A 63 9.52 -8.04 -4.80
N ASP A 64 9.85 -9.00 -5.67
CA ASP A 64 8.94 -10.06 -6.07
C ASP A 64 8.57 -11.04 -4.95
N ASP A 65 9.34 -11.12 -3.88
CA ASP A 65 9.09 -11.97 -2.71
C ASP A 65 8.06 -11.38 -1.71
N ASN A 66 7.85 -10.06 -1.72
CA ASN A 66 6.98 -9.37 -0.77
C ASN A 66 5.51 -9.28 -1.25
N MET A 67 4.82 -10.42 -1.33
CA MET A 67 3.42 -10.49 -1.79
C MET A 67 2.46 -9.62 -0.98
N LEU A 68 2.62 -9.59 0.35
CA LEU A 68 1.78 -8.76 1.25
C LEU A 68 1.83 -7.28 0.87
N LEU A 69 3.04 -6.76 0.65
CA LEU A 69 3.23 -5.36 0.29
C LEU A 69 2.68 -5.05 -1.11
N LYS A 70 2.84 -5.98 -2.06
CA LYS A 70 2.26 -5.84 -3.40
C LYS A 70 0.74 -5.81 -3.37
N ALA A 71 0.12 -6.70 -2.58
CA ALA A 71 -1.33 -6.74 -2.40
C ALA A 71 -1.86 -5.46 -1.72
N SER A 72 -1.14 -4.93 -0.73
CA SER A 72 -1.53 -3.67 -0.07
C SER A 72 -1.43 -2.47 -1.02
N ILE A 73 -0.36 -2.35 -1.82
CA ILE A 73 -0.23 -1.30 -2.85
C ILE A 73 -1.30 -1.44 -3.95
N LEU A 74 -1.61 -2.65 -4.35
CA LEU A 74 -2.70 -2.93 -5.29
C LEU A 74 -4.03 -2.42 -4.74
N ASN A 75 -4.39 -2.82 -3.52
CA ASN A 75 -5.61 -2.40 -2.85
C ASN A 75 -5.68 -0.89 -2.68
N MET A 76 -4.56 -0.26 -2.35
CA MET A 76 -4.47 1.19 -2.26
C MET A 76 -4.90 1.87 -3.57
N TYR A 77 -4.36 1.44 -4.72
CA TYR A 77 -4.71 2.04 -6.00
C TYR A 77 -6.18 1.80 -6.37
N ILE A 78 -6.71 0.61 -6.07
CA ILE A 78 -8.12 0.30 -6.34
C ILE A 78 -9.03 1.22 -5.50
N ARG A 79 -8.75 1.33 -4.20
CA ARG A 79 -9.55 2.14 -3.26
C ARG A 79 -9.44 3.64 -3.52
N CYS A 80 -8.33 4.09 -4.07
CA CYS A 80 -8.16 5.47 -4.53
C CYS A 80 -8.78 5.72 -5.93
N GLY A 81 -9.49 4.73 -6.50
CA GLY A 81 -10.14 4.83 -7.80
C GLY A 81 -9.20 4.81 -9.01
N ASN A 82 -7.89 4.59 -8.82
CA ASN A 82 -6.92 4.57 -9.89
C ASN A 82 -6.70 3.14 -10.40
N ILE A 83 -7.73 2.63 -11.07
CA ILE A 83 -7.77 1.25 -11.59
C ILE A 83 -6.66 0.99 -12.62
N SER A 84 -6.28 2.00 -13.41
CA SER A 84 -5.21 1.88 -14.40
C SER A 84 -3.87 1.49 -13.74
N PHE A 85 -3.49 2.18 -12.66
CA PHE A 85 -2.28 1.85 -11.91
C PHE A 85 -2.43 0.54 -11.11
N ALA A 86 -3.61 0.26 -10.56
CA ALA A 86 -3.88 -1.03 -9.93
C ALA A 86 -3.62 -2.19 -10.90
N ARG A 87 -4.13 -2.09 -12.14
CA ARG A 87 -3.90 -3.08 -13.19
C ARG A 87 -2.43 -3.20 -13.58
N GLU A 88 -1.71 -2.09 -13.65
CA GLU A 88 -0.26 -2.10 -13.91
C GLU A 88 0.50 -2.85 -12.81
N CYS A 89 0.22 -2.55 -11.54
CA CYS A 89 0.79 -3.26 -10.39
C CYS A 89 0.47 -4.76 -10.45
N PHE A 90 -0.79 -5.12 -10.67
CA PHE A 90 -1.23 -6.52 -10.78
C PHE A 90 -0.52 -7.27 -11.92
N ASN A 91 -0.37 -6.63 -13.08
CA ASN A 91 0.31 -7.22 -14.23
C ASN A 91 1.80 -7.49 -13.96
N ARG A 92 2.45 -6.64 -13.14
CA ARG A 92 3.85 -6.78 -12.73
C ARG A 92 4.08 -7.80 -11.60
N MET A 93 3.03 -8.39 -11.04
CA MET A 93 3.20 -9.45 -10.03
C MET A 93 3.58 -10.77 -10.70
N LEU A 94 4.70 -11.38 -10.27
CA LEU A 94 5.13 -12.71 -10.74
C LEU A 94 4.17 -13.81 -10.27
N VAL A 95 3.67 -13.71 -9.05
CA VAL A 95 2.68 -14.62 -8.47
C VAL A 95 1.45 -13.80 -8.09
N ARG A 96 0.27 -14.30 -8.47
CA ARG A 96 -1.04 -13.70 -8.17
C ARG A 96 -1.82 -14.73 -7.39
N ASP A 97 -1.98 -14.50 -6.09
CA ASP A 97 -2.74 -15.34 -5.19
C ASP A 97 -4.24 -15.00 -5.21
N ILE A 98 -5.04 -15.76 -4.47
CA ILE A 98 -6.48 -15.53 -4.36
C ILE A 98 -6.78 -14.09 -3.92
N VAL A 99 -5.99 -13.54 -2.99
CA VAL A 99 -6.21 -12.19 -2.44
C VAL A 99 -6.06 -11.12 -3.53
N THR A 100 -5.02 -11.20 -4.36
CA THR A 100 -4.78 -10.22 -5.43
C THR A 100 -5.81 -10.32 -6.55
N TRP A 101 -6.27 -11.53 -6.88
CA TRP A 101 -7.37 -11.74 -7.84
C TRP A 101 -8.71 -11.21 -7.32
N THR A 102 -9.09 -11.55 -6.09
CA THR A 102 -10.35 -11.08 -5.49
C THR A 102 -10.34 -9.57 -5.31
N SER A 103 -9.18 -8.98 -5.04
CA SER A 103 -9.03 -7.52 -5.00
C SER A 103 -9.30 -6.90 -6.37
N MET A 104 -8.66 -7.39 -7.44
CA MET A 104 -8.86 -6.85 -8.80
C MET A 104 -10.28 -7.01 -9.35
N ILE A 105 -10.97 -8.09 -8.98
CA ILE A 105 -12.34 -8.35 -9.44
C ILE A 105 -13.34 -7.61 -8.53
N GLY A 106 -13.27 -7.86 -7.23
CA GLY A 106 -14.30 -7.45 -6.26
C GLY A 106 -14.15 -6.04 -5.68
N LEU A 107 -12.97 -5.42 -5.73
CA LEU A 107 -12.81 -4.01 -5.34
C LEU A 107 -12.87 -3.06 -6.55
N CYS A 108 -12.72 -3.59 -7.78
CA CYS A 108 -12.84 -2.80 -9.00
C CYS A 108 -14.30 -2.62 -9.45
N ASP A 109 -15.21 -3.50 -9.02
CA ASP A 109 -16.65 -3.33 -9.20
C ASP A 109 -17.27 -2.65 -7.97
N PRO A 110 -17.89 -1.46 -8.11
CA PRO A 110 -18.59 -0.80 -7.00
C PRO A 110 -19.81 -1.56 -6.46
N TRP A 111 -20.25 -2.62 -7.14
CA TRP A 111 -21.58 -3.21 -6.98
C TRP A 111 -21.61 -4.57 -6.28
N THR A 112 -20.46 -5.16 -5.91
CA THR A 112 -20.41 -6.54 -5.38
C THR A 112 -20.64 -6.68 -3.85
N TRP A 113 -21.04 -5.61 -3.16
CA TRP A 113 -21.46 -5.67 -1.75
C TRP A 113 -22.87 -5.10 -1.49
N LEU A 114 -23.73 -5.09 -2.51
CA LEU A 114 -25.19 -4.87 -2.42
C LEU A 114 -25.90 -6.09 -3.03
#